data_AF-A0A392RQA6-F1
#
_entry.id   AF-A0A392RQA6-F1
#
_cell.length_a   1.000
_cell.length_b   1.000
_cell.length_c   1.000
_cell.angle_alpha   90.00
_cell.angle_beta   90.00
_cell.angle_gamma   90.00
#
_symmetry.space_group_name_H-M   'P 1'
#
loop_
_entity.id
_entity.type
_entity.pdbx_description
1 polymer ?
#
loop_
_entity_poly.entity_id
_entity_poly.type
_entity_poly.pdbx_seq_one_letter_code
_entity_poly.pdbx_strand_id
1 'polypeptide(L)'
;MWVCVSDEFELKHVLVKILNSASAFDPNPIHQENFKNFDVEQLQNHLRNTLVGQKFLLILDDVWNEDRFKWEELKDIIQGVTGAEGSKLILTTRSHTVANVTGTSSPHILQ
;
A
#
# COMPACT_ATOMS: atom_id res chain seq x y z
N MET A 1 -6.14 5.02 5.12
CA MET A 1 -5.80 5.12 3.68
C MET A 1 -6.51 4.01 2.93
N TRP A 2 -7.10 4.31 1.78
CA TRP A 2 -7.80 3.35 0.92
C TRP A 2 -7.30 3.50 -0.50
N VAL A 3 -6.80 2.42 -1.10
CA VAL A 3 -6.22 2.40 -2.43
C VAL A 3 -6.89 1.30 -3.23
N CYS A 4 -7.57 1.67 -4.31
CA CYS A 4 -8.12 0.72 -5.27
C CYS A 4 -7.05 0.33 -6.30
N VAL A 5 -6.79 -0.97 -6.40
CA VAL A 5 -5.72 -1.55 -7.23
C VAL A 5 -6.24 -2.09 -8.57
N SER A 6 -7.56 -2.17 -8.77
CA SER A 6 -8.34 -2.78 -9.88
C SER A 6 -7.80 -2.74 -11.33
N ASP A 7 -6.79 -1.91 -11.62
CA ASP A 7 -6.05 -1.87 -12.88
C ASP A 7 -4.87 -2.87 -12.88
N GLU A 8 -4.01 -2.82 -13.89
CA GLU A 8 -2.75 -3.59 -13.92
C GLU A 8 -1.89 -3.27 -12.68
N PHE A 9 -1.46 -4.32 -11.96
CA PHE A 9 -0.59 -4.17 -10.79
C PHE A 9 0.82 -3.79 -11.24
N GLU A 10 1.08 -2.50 -11.13
CA GLU A 10 2.38 -1.89 -11.31
C GLU A 10 2.77 -1.22 -9.98
N LEU A 11 3.94 -1.59 -9.45
CA LEU A 11 4.37 -1.23 -8.11
C LEU A 11 4.44 0.29 -7.92
N LYS A 12 5.03 1.01 -8.88
CA LYS A 12 5.15 2.47 -8.82
C LYS A 12 3.76 3.11 -8.76
N HIS A 13 2.79 2.65 -9.55
CA HIS A 13 1.42 3.15 -9.52
C HIS A 13 0.74 2.92 -8.17
N VAL A 14 0.93 1.75 -7.56
CA VAL A 14 0.39 1.45 -6.24
C VAL A 14 1.01 2.37 -5.18
N LEU A 15 2.34 2.55 -5.18
CA LEU A 15 3.03 3.46 -4.25
C LEU A 15 2.55 4.91 -4.40
N VAL A 16 2.38 5.39 -5.64
CA VAL A 16 1.83 6.72 -5.92
C VAL A 16 0.40 6.85 -5.36
N LYS A 17 -0.46 5.85 -5.57
CA LYS A 17 -1.83 5.86 -5.03
C LYS A 17 -1.82 5.87 -3.49
N ILE A 18 -0.93 5.11 -2.84
CA ILE A 18 -0.78 5.10 -1.36
C ILE A 18 -0.36 6.48 -0.86
N LEU A 19 0.68 7.07 -1.43
CA LEU A 19 1.18 8.38 -1.02
C LEU A 19 0.12 9.47 -1.17
N ASN A 20 -0.59 9.50 -2.31
CA ASN A 20 -1.71 10.42 -2.49
C ASN A 20 -2.82 10.20 -1.44
N SER A 21 -3.11 8.95 -1.08
CA SER A 21 -4.08 8.65 0.00
C SER A 21 -3.58 9.09 1.37
N ALA A 22 -2.28 8.98 1.65
CA ALA A 22 -1.68 9.42 2.91
C ALA A 22 -1.72 10.94 3.05
N SER A 23 -1.31 11.67 2.00
CA SER A 23 -1.29 13.13 1.98
C SER A 23 -2.67 13.77 2.00
N ALA A 24 -3.72 13.06 1.56
CA ALA A 24 -5.09 13.58 1.59
C ALA A 24 -5.62 13.87 3.01
N PHE A 25 -5.00 13.28 4.04
CA PHE A 25 -5.36 13.48 5.44
C PHE A 25 -4.41 14.42 6.19
N ASP A 26 -3.42 15.02 5.51
CA ASP A 26 -2.50 15.97 6.12
C ASP A 26 -3.22 17.32 6.39
N PRO A 27 -3.33 17.77 7.64
CA PRO A 27 -3.95 19.06 7.98
C PRO A 27 -3.15 20.27 7.46
N ASN A 28 -1.88 20.09 7.09
CA ASN A 28 -1.08 21.08 6.37
C ASN A 28 -0.68 20.47 5.03
N PRO A 29 -1.45 20.68 3.94
CA PRO A 29 -1.09 20.18 2.63
C PRO A 29 0.13 20.96 2.11
N ILE A 30 1.31 20.61 2.60
CA ILE A 30 2.59 21.02 2.05
C ILE A 30 2.59 20.41 0.65
N HIS A 31 2.52 21.27 -0.37
CA HIS A 31 2.68 20.98 -1.80
C HIS A 31 2.25 19.57 -2.24
N GLN A 32 1.12 19.44 -2.94
CA GLN A 32 0.81 18.19 -3.66
C GLN A 32 1.97 17.85 -4.60
N GLU A 33 2.89 17.01 -4.13
CA GLU A 33 4.01 16.55 -4.91
C GLU A 33 3.46 15.67 -6.02
N ASN A 34 3.93 15.92 -7.24
CA ASN A 34 3.56 15.07 -8.36
C ASN A 34 4.36 13.77 -8.30
N PHE A 35 3.96 12.86 -7.41
CA PHE A 35 4.60 11.56 -7.18
C PHE A 35 4.71 10.72 -8.46
N LYS A 36 3.92 11.00 -9.51
CA LYS A 36 4.02 10.30 -10.81
C LYS A 36 5.41 10.44 -11.46
N ASN A 37 6.10 11.55 -11.19
CA ASN A 37 7.43 11.83 -11.73
C ASN A 37 8.56 11.14 -10.96
N PHE A 38 8.27 10.54 -9.80
CA PHE A 38 9.29 9.95 -8.94
C PHE A 38 9.58 8.52 -9.38
N ASP A 39 10.81 8.07 -9.18
CA ASP A 39 11.15 6.65 -9.29
C ASP A 39 10.70 5.87 -8.05
N VAL A 40 10.85 4.54 -8.08
CA VAL A 40 10.41 3.67 -6.98
C VAL A 40 11.17 3.97 -5.68
N GLU A 41 12.47 4.25 -5.73
CA GLU A 41 13.27 4.53 -4.54
C GLU A 41 12.83 5.83 -3.85
N GLN A 42 12.61 6.87 -4.64
CA GLN A 42 12.05 8.15 -4.18
C GLN A 42 10.68 7.94 -3.53
N LEU A 43 9.80 7.15 -4.15
CA LEU A 43 8.47 6.85 -3.60
C LEU A 43 8.56 6.07 -2.29
N GLN A 44 9.46 5.10 -2.18
CA GLN A 44 9.69 4.36 -0.93
C GLN A 44 10.16 5.30 0.19
N ASN A 45 11.09 6.21 -0.10
CA ASN A 45 11.59 7.17 0.88
C ASN A 45 10.51 8.14 1.34
N HIS A 46 9.68 8.65 0.42
CA HIS A 46 8.53 9.46 0.80
C HIS A 46 7.55 8.67 1.66
N LEU A 47 7.24 7.43 1.30
CA LEU A 47 6.30 6.60 2.05
C LEU A 47 6.80 6.34 3.49
N ARG A 48 8.10 6.05 3.64
CA ARG A 48 8.74 5.90 4.96
C ARG A 48 8.61 7.19 5.77
N ASN A 49 8.94 8.34 5.20
CA ASN A 49 8.88 9.63 5.88
C ASN A 49 7.44 10.05 6.24
N THR A 50 6.45 9.72 5.40
CA THR A 50 5.05 10.04 5.66
C THR A 50 4.47 9.20 6.80
N LEU A 51 4.88 7.94 6.91
CA LEU A 51 4.26 6.98 7.83
C LEU A 51 5.09 6.68 9.09
N VAL A 52 6.35 7.14 9.16
CA VAL A 52 7.22 6.90 10.31
C VAL A 52 6.59 7.45 11.59
N GLY A 53 6.49 6.61 12.61
CA GLY A 53 5.89 6.96 13.91
C GLY A 53 4.38 7.23 13.86
N GLN A 54 3.72 7.08 12.71
CA GLN A 54 2.29 7.27 12.55
C GLN A 54 1.55 5.94 12.68
N LYS A 55 0.38 5.96 13.34
CA LYS A 55 -0.52 4.81 13.37
C LYS A 55 -1.41 4.84 12.13
N PHE A 56 -1.36 3.80 11.31
CA PHE A 56 -2.14 3.77 10.07
C PHE A 56 -2.91 2.47 9.84
N LEU A 57 -4.00 2.59 9.11
CA LEU A 57 -4.70 1.47 8.46
C LEU A 57 -4.64 1.70 6.95
N LEU A 58 -3.94 0.82 6.24
CA LEU A 58 -3.87 0.82 4.78
C LEU A 58 -4.76 -0.31 4.24
N ILE A 59 -5.72 0.04 3.39
CA ILE A 59 -6.60 -0.91 2.70
C ILE A 59 -6.23 -0.90 1.22
N LEU A 60 -5.78 -2.04 0.71
CA LEU A 60 -5.58 -2.30 -0.71
C LEU A 60 -6.80 -3.06 -1.22
N ASP A 61 -7.67 -2.35 -1.93
CA ASP A 61 -8.96 -2.86 -2.38
C ASP A 61 -8.90 -3.38 -3.81
N ASP A 62 -9.59 -4.48 -4.08
CA ASP A 62 -9.76 -5.11 -5.40
C ASP A 62 -8.42 -5.51 -6.06
N VAL A 63 -7.57 -6.25 -5.33
CA VAL A 63 -6.27 -6.73 -5.85
C VAL A 63 -6.43 -8.02 -6.66
N TRP A 64 -5.96 -8.02 -7.91
CA TRP A 64 -6.07 -9.17 -8.82
C TRP A 64 -4.75 -9.84 -9.21
N ASN A 65 -3.61 -9.20 -8.94
CA ASN A 65 -2.32 -9.68 -9.41
C ASN A 65 -1.83 -10.89 -8.59
N GLU A 66 -1.65 -12.02 -9.26
CA GLU A 66 -1.19 -13.28 -8.68
C GLU A 66 0.34 -13.42 -8.68
N ASP A 67 1.07 -12.45 -9.23
CA ASP A 67 2.53 -12.43 -9.17
C ASP A 67 3.00 -12.17 -7.74
N ARG A 68 3.47 -13.24 -7.10
CA ARG A 68 3.99 -13.25 -5.75
C ARG A 68 5.18 -12.31 -5.57
N PHE A 69 6.08 -12.19 -6.54
CA PHE A 69 7.30 -11.40 -6.38
C PHE A 69 6.96 -9.91 -6.25
N LYS A 70 6.06 -9.42 -7.11
CA LYS A 70 5.56 -8.04 -7.03
C LYS A 70 4.87 -7.74 -5.69
N TRP A 71 4.18 -8.72 -5.13
CA TRP A 71 3.54 -8.56 -3.82
C TRP A 71 4.56 -8.54 -2.68
N GLU A 72 5.51 -9.47 -2.66
CA GLU A 72 6.54 -9.49 -1.61
C GLU A 72 7.36 -8.20 -1.67
N GLU A 73 7.65 -7.64 -2.84
CA GLU A 73 8.31 -6.34 -2.98
C GLU A 73 7.50 -5.20 -2.34
N LEU A 74 6.20 -5.09 -2.65
CA LEU A 74 5.33 -4.09 -2.01
C LEU A 74 5.25 -4.27 -0.49
N LYS A 75 5.14 -5.52 -0.05
CA LYS A 75 5.07 -5.88 1.37
C LYS A 75 6.37 -5.55 2.09
N ASP A 76 7.53 -5.83 1.51
CA ASP A 76 8.84 -5.49 2.07
C ASP A 76 9.00 -3.98 2.20
N ILE A 77 8.53 -3.21 1.21
CA ILE A 77 8.50 -1.75 1.28
C ILE A 77 7.65 -1.27 2.46
N ILE A 78 6.42 -1.79 2.60
CA ILE A 78 5.48 -1.38 3.66
C ILE A 78 5.99 -1.84 5.04
N GLN A 79 6.53 -3.04 5.17
CA GLN A 79 7.09 -3.56 6.42
C GLN A 79 8.37 -2.84 6.82
N GLY A 80 9.14 -2.34 5.85
CA GLY A 80 10.29 -1.48 6.08
C GLY A 80 9.92 -0.09 6.61
N VAL A 81 8.64 0.30 6.60
CA VAL A 81 8.16 1.54 7.24
C VAL A 81 8.03 1.29 8.75
N THR A 82 8.71 2.13 9.55
CA THR A 82 8.56 2.11 11.01
C THR A 82 7.28 2.83 11.44
N GLY A 83 6.12 2.20 11.23
CA GLY A 83 4.83 2.69 11.72
C GLY A 83 4.68 2.57 13.25
N ALA A 84 3.73 3.30 13.84
CA ALA A 84 3.39 3.15 15.25
C ALA A 84 2.67 1.82 15.53
N GLU A 85 2.70 1.38 16.79
CA GLU A 85 2.06 0.15 17.22
C GLU A 85 0.56 0.10 16.85
N GLY A 86 0.14 -1.07 16.36
CA GLY A 86 -1.24 -1.30 15.91
C GLY A 86 -1.54 -0.81 14.50
N SER A 87 -0.52 -0.41 13.73
CA SER A 87 -0.64 -0.18 12.29
C SER A 87 -0.96 -1.49 11.55
N LYS A 88 -1.84 -1.44 10.54
CA LYS A 88 -2.31 -2.64 9.82
C LYS A 88 -2.43 -2.40 8.32
N LEU A 89 -2.19 -3.48 7.57
CA LEU A 89 -2.45 -3.61 6.14
C LEU A 89 -3.57 -4.62 5.94
N ILE A 90 -4.62 -4.22 5.23
CA ILE A 90 -5.72 -5.09 4.80
C ILE A 90 -5.72 -5.13 3.28
N LEU A 91 -5.88 -6.33 2.72
CA LEU A 91 -6.07 -6.54 1.30
C LEU A 91 -7.43 -7.18 1.07
N THR A 92 -8.17 -6.69 0.08
CA THR A 92 -9.37 -7.35 -0.43
C THR A 92 -9.10 -7.85 -1.83
N THR A 93 -9.63 -9.04 -2.13
CA THR A 93 -9.50 -9.68 -3.44
C THR A 93 -10.65 -10.65 -3.63
N ARG A 94 -11.02 -10.88 -4.89
CA ARG A 94 -11.94 -11.97 -5.27
C ARG A 94 -11.20 -13.25 -5.65
N SER A 95 -9.87 -13.20 -5.79
CA SER A 95 -9.05 -14.37 -6.09
C SER A 95 -8.59 -15.06 -4.81
N HIS A 96 -9.01 -16.31 -4.63
CA HIS A 96 -8.50 -17.17 -3.55
C HIS A 96 -6.98 -17.39 -3.68
N THR A 97 -6.45 -17.40 -4.91
CA THR A 97 -5.00 -17.50 -5.15
C THR A 97 -4.29 -16.29 -4.56
N VAL A 98 -4.73 -15.08 -4.90
CA VAL A 98 -4.16 -13.84 -4.33
C VAL A 98 -4.27 -13.87 -2.81
N ALA A 99 -5.43 -14.21 -2.25
CA ALA A 99 -5.63 -14.26 -0.80
C ALA A 99 -4.64 -15.20 -0.09
N ASN A 100 -4.36 -16.37 -0.69
CA ASN A 100 -3.44 -17.37 -0.14
C ASN A 100 -1.97 -16.98 -0.28
N VAL A 101 -1.60 -16.31 -1.39
CA VAL A 101 -0.21 -15.92 -1.66
C VAL A 101 0.17 -14.66 -0.88
N THR A 102 -0.80 -13.79 -0.61
CA THR A 102 -0.55 -12.46 -0.01
C THR A 102 -0.74 -12.39 1.50
N GLY A 103 -1.53 -13.31 2.07
CA GLY A 103 -1.92 -13.30 3.47
C GLY A 103 -0.78 -13.65 4.44
N THR A 104 -0.67 -12.89 5.53
CA THR A 104 0.10 -13.29 6.73
C THR A 104 -0.74 -14.12 7.70
N SER A 105 -2.04 -14.26 7.43
CA SER A 105 -3.03 -15.01 8.19
C SER A 105 -4.07 -15.61 7.24
N SER A 106 -4.89 -16.53 7.74
CA SER A 106 -5.95 -17.14 6.94
C SER A 106 -6.91 -16.08 6.38
N PRO A 107 -7.25 -16.14 5.07
CA PRO A 107 -8.20 -15.21 4.47
C PRO A 107 -9.55 -15.22 5.17
N HIS A 108 -10.13 -14.03 5.35
CA HIS A 108 -11.52 -13.90 5.78
C HIS A 108 -12.42 -13.87 4.54
N ILE A 109 -13.32 -14.85 4.43
CA ILE A 109 -14.28 -14.92 3.32
C ILE A 109 -15.52 -14.12 3.69
N LEU A 110 -15.77 -13.05 2.94
CA LEU A 110 -16.97 -12.24 3.07
C LEU A 110 -18.16 -13.00 2.46
N GLN A 111 -19.28 -13.06 3.18
CA GLN A 111 -20.53 -13.71 2.78
C GLN A 111 -21.52 -12.73 2.15
#